data_AF-A0A7S3SS73-F1
#
_entry.id   AF-A0A7S3SS73-F1
#
_cell.length_a   1.000
_cell.length_b   1.000
_cell.length_c   1.000
_cell.angle_alpha   90.00
_cell.angle_beta   90.00
_cell.angle_gamma   90.00
#
_symmetry.space_group_name_H-M   'P 1'
#
loop_
_entity.id
_entity.type
_entity.pdbx_description
1 polymer ?
#
loop_
_entity_poly.entity_id
_entity_poly.type
_entity_poly.pdbx_seq_one_letter_code
_entity_poly.pdbx_strand_id
1 'polypeptide(L)'
;WAKDRGICHAAKGHLSPYAWTLLTIYFMQVGGSEEGELLPPVSGFEVSKGLIAGPGAIVTQPAAKPQWTRPAPTGERRPVGALFREFVKFYRAFDWHNEAVSVLSGKRAPPDLTLPLHIIVAEDGKTTQVGPSIEDPFERKRNLGECTTVQSLARLVEELQRAEQLLGSKASLSELLEPWVPPERSPEDGAEQDKSDQ
;
A
#
# COMPACT_ATOMS: atom_id res chain seq x y z
N TRP A 1 14.14 0.54 1.06
CA TRP A 1 13.41 1.72 0.53
C TRP A 1 12.44 2.29 1.55
N ALA A 2 11.24 1.71 1.78
CA ALA A 2 10.23 2.36 2.62
C ALA A 2 10.69 2.65 4.07
N LYS A 3 11.52 1.77 4.66
CA LYS A 3 12.16 2.02 5.97
C LYS A 3 13.17 3.16 5.90
N ASP A 4 14.10 3.10 4.95
CA ASP A 4 15.14 4.13 4.77
C ASP A 4 14.51 5.51 4.53
N ARG A 5 13.39 5.56 3.80
CA ARG A 5 12.68 6.81 3.48
C ARG A 5 11.70 7.28 4.56
N GLY A 6 11.63 6.60 5.70
CA GLY A 6 10.80 6.99 6.83
C GLY A 6 9.29 6.81 6.62
N ILE A 7 8.87 6.00 5.65
CA ILE A 7 7.45 5.75 5.32
C ILE A 7 6.99 4.33 5.71
N CYS A 8 7.71 3.68 6.62
CA CYS A 8 7.42 2.33 7.10
C CYS A 8 7.49 2.24 8.63
N HIS A 9 6.51 2.82 9.34
CA HIS A 9 6.47 2.89 10.80
C HIS A 9 5.04 3.18 11.34
N ALA A 10 4.25 2.11 11.56
CA ALA A 10 2.84 2.18 12.01
C ALA A 10 2.61 3.09 13.23
N ALA A 11 3.46 2.99 14.27
CA ALA A 11 3.28 3.79 15.48
C ALA A 11 3.52 5.30 15.28
N LYS A 12 4.09 5.71 14.14
CA LYS A 12 4.26 7.12 13.73
C LYS A 12 3.27 7.52 12.62
N GLY A 13 2.26 6.67 12.40
CA GLY A 13 1.25 6.85 11.37
C GLY A 13 1.66 6.44 9.95
N HIS A 14 2.88 5.93 9.72
CA HIS A 14 3.24 5.44 8.39
C HIS A 14 2.80 3.98 8.20
N LEU A 15 2.69 3.51 6.96
CA LEU A 15 2.29 2.13 6.69
C LEU A 15 3.20 1.11 7.39
N SER A 16 2.64 -0.02 7.81
CA SER A 16 3.41 -1.12 8.42
C SER A 16 4.19 -1.91 7.37
N PRO A 17 5.25 -2.66 7.76
CA PRO A 17 5.91 -3.60 6.85
C PRO A 17 4.94 -4.62 6.21
N TYR A 18 3.90 -5.01 6.94
CA TYR A 18 2.86 -5.90 6.44
C TYR A 18 2.03 -5.23 5.35
N ALA A 19 1.58 -3.98 5.55
CA ALA A 19 0.87 -3.22 4.53
C ALA A 19 1.72 -3.08 3.25
N TRP A 20 3.01 -2.75 3.36
CA TRP A 20 3.93 -2.70 2.21
C TRP A 20 4.06 -4.04 1.47
N THR A 21 3.98 -5.16 2.18
CA THR A 21 3.97 -6.50 1.58
C THR A 21 2.69 -6.70 0.76
N LEU A 22 1.53 -6.31 1.29
CA LEU A 22 0.26 -6.39 0.55
C LEU A 22 0.24 -5.46 -0.67
N LEU A 23 0.81 -4.25 -0.56
CA LEU A 23 0.98 -3.36 -1.72
C LEU A 23 1.80 -4.05 -2.82
N THR A 24 2.88 -4.71 -2.44
CA THR A 24 3.76 -5.41 -3.37
C THR A 24 3.06 -6.59 -4.04
N ILE A 25 2.28 -7.38 -3.28
CA ILE A 25 1.47 -8.49 -3.81
C ILE A 25 0.40 -7.96 -4.78
N TYR A 26 -0.34 -6.93 -4.36
CA TYR A 26 -1.39 -6.34 -5.17
C TYR A 26 -0.86 -5.75 -6.48
N PHE A 27 0.26 -5.01 -6.42
CA PHE A 27 0.94 -4.54 -7.63
C PHE A 27 1.30 -5.70 -8.58
N MET A 28 1.77 -6.84 -8.06
CA MET A 28 2.04 -8.00 -8.91
C MET A 28 0.77 -8.67 -9.47
N GLN A 29 -0.38 -8.50 -8.82
CA GLN A 29 -1.67 -8.99 -9.30
C GLN A 29 -2.28 -8.10 -10.37
N VAL A 30 -2.26 -6.77 -10.21
CA VAL A 30 -3.00 -5.84 -11.09
C VAL A 30 -2.11 -4.86 -11.88
N GLY A 31 -0.86 -4.70 -11.48
CA GLY A 31 0.09 -3.75 -12.06
C GLY A 31 0.81 -4.27 -13.31
N GLY A 32 0.29 -5.33 -13.92
CA GLY A 32 0.87 -5.93 -15.13
C GLY A 32 0.88 -4.95 -16.30
N SER A 33 2.08 -4.59 -16.75
CA SER A 33 2.36 -4.19 -18.13
C SER A 33 2.08 -5.36 -19.09
N GLU A 34 2.17 -5.13 -20.41
CA GLU A 34 1.68 -5.94 -21.54
C GLU A 34 1.85 -7.48 -21.49
N GLU A 35 2.69 -8.02 -20.60
CA GLU A 35 2.90 -9.45 -20.34
C GLU A 35 1.91 -10.10 -19.34
N GLY A 36 1.01 -9.31 -18.75
CA GLY A 36 -0.06 -9.80 -17.87
C GLY A 36 0.30 -9.90 -16.38
N GLU A 37 -0.65 -10.39 -15.59
CA GLU A 37 -0.60 -10.50 -14.13
C GLU A 37 0.49 -11.49 -13.67
N LEU A 38 1.36 -11.08 -12.73
CA LEU A 38 2.47 -11.90 -12.23
C LEU A 38 2.05 -12.86 -11.11
N LEU A 39 1.00 -12.49 -10.37
CA LEU A 39 0.42 -13.29 -9.29
C LEU A 39 -1.10 -13.39 -9.47
N PRO A 40 -1.72 -14.53 -9.13
CA PRO A 40 -3.17 -14.61 -9.04
C PRO A 40 -3.72 -13.87 -7.82
N PRO A 41 -5.02 -13.54 -7.82
CA PRO A 41 -5.76 -13.22 -6.61
C PRO A 41 -5.60 -14.29 -5.53
N VAL A 42 -5.45 -13.89 -4.26
CA VAL A 42 -5.23 -14.82 -3.14
C VAL A 42 -6.42 -15.75 -2.93
N SER A 43 -7.64 -15.30 -3.26
CA SER A 43 -8.84 -16.13 -3.25
C SER A 43 -8.78 -17.33 -4.21
N GLY A 44 -7.87 -17.31 -5.19
CA GLY A 44 -7.61 -18.40 -6.12
C GLY A 44 -6.71 -19.51 -5.57
N PHE A 45 -6.09 -19.35 -4.40
CA PHE A 45 -5.27 -20.40 -3.77
C PHE A 45 -6.12 -21.32 -2.90
N GLU A 46 -6.14 -22.62 -3.24
CA GLU A 46 -6.84 -23.65 -2.45
C GLU A 46 -6.37 -23.72 -0.99
N VAL A 47 -5.07 -23.47 -0.74
CA VAL A 47 -4.47 -23.48 0.61
C VAL A 47 -4.99 -22.31 1.47
N SER A 48 -5.35 -21.19 0.85
CA SER A 48 -5.83 -19.99 1.56
C SER A 48 -7.29 -20.09 1.97
N LYS A 49 -8.08 -20.98 1.37
CA LYS A 49 -9.53 -21.12 1.67
C LYS A 49 -9.80 -21.49 3.12
N GLY A 50 -8.96 -22.33 3.73
CA GLY A 50 -9.09 -22.74 5.13
C GLY A 50 -8.69 -21.66 6.14
N LEU A 51 -7.88 -20.67 5.72
CA LEU A 51 -7.41 -19.57 6.57
C LEU A 51 -8.29 -18.32 6.43
N ILE A 52 -8.92 -18.12 5.26
CA ILE A 52 -9.86 -17.03 4.98
C ILE A 52 -11.26 -17.35 5.55
N ALA A 53 -11.60 -18.64 5.66
CA ALA A 53 -12.79 -19.11 6.35
C ALA A 53 -12.59 -18.95 7.87
N GLY A 54 -13.34 -18.05 8.50
CA GLY A 54 -13.29 -17.86 9.96
C GLY A 54 -13.62 -19.12 10.76
N PRO A 55 -13.36 -19.15 12.09
CA PRO A 55 -13.65 -20.30 12.94
C PRO A 55 -15.12 -20.70 12.84
N GLY A 56 -15.41 -21.92 12.33
CA GLY A 56 -16.76 -22.46 12.21
C GLY A 56 -17.44 -22.26 10.85
N ALA A 57 -16.77 -21.69 9.84
CA ALA A 57 -17.32 -21.61 8.50
C ALA A 57 -17.30 -22.97 7.79
N ILE A 58 -18.49 -23.44 7.38
CA ILE A 58 -18.64 -24.64 6.53
C ILE A 58 -18.02 -24.33 5.17
N VAL A 59 -16.87 -24.96 4.86
CA VAL A 59 -16.26 -24.90 3.54
C VAL A 59 -17.15 -25.73 2.59
N THR A 60 -18.13 -25.09 1.98
CA THR A 60 -18.82 -25.66 0.82
C THR A 60 -17.85 -25.61 -0.35
N GLN A 61 -17.48 -26.79 -0.89
CA GLN A 61 -16.66 -26.89 -2.09
C GLN A 61 -17.40 -26.20 -3.24
N PRO A 62 -16.91 -25.07 -3.78
CA PRO A 62 -17.43 -24.55 -5.03
C PRO A 62 -16.91 -25.44 -6.16
N ALA A 63 -17.70 -25.57 -7.23
CA ALA A 63 -17.26 -26.21 -8.47
C ALA A 63 -15.85 -25.72 -8.86
N ALA A 64 -14.98 -26.65 -9.25
CA ALA A 64 -13.57 -26.42 -9.54
C ALA A 64 -13.37 -25.18 -10.42
N LYS A 65 -12.93 -24.08 -9.81
CA LYS A 65 -12.44 -22.93 -10.57
C LYS A 65 -11.15 -23.35 -11.25
N PRO A 66 -10.87 -22.87 -12.47
CA PRO A 66 -9.63 -23.20 -13.16
C PRO A 66 -8.45 -22.82 -12.26
N GLN A 67 -7.61 -23.82 -11.96
CA GLN A 67 -6.37 -23.62 -11.24
C GLN A 67 -5.56 -22.57 -12.00
N TRP A 68 -5.20 -21.48 -11.33
CA TRP A 68 -4.43 -20.43 -11.98
C TRP A 68 -3.15 -21.04 -12.55
N THR A 69 -2.97 -20.85 -13.85
CA THR A 69 -1.76 -21.23 -14.57
C THR A 69 -1.03 -19.95 -14.87
N ARG A 70 0.24 -19.87 -14.44
CA ARG A 70 1.09 -18.75 -14.83
C ARG A 70 1.09 -18.67 -16.35
N PRO A 71 0.79 -17.52 -16.96
CA PRO A 71 0.94 -17.35 -18.40
C PRO A 71 2.33 -17.82 -18.80
N ALA A 72 2.43 -18.58 -19.91
CA ALA A 72 3.74 -18.96 -20.43
C ALA A 72 4.58 -17.69 -20.57
N PRO A 73 5.88 -17.69 -20.19
CA PRO A 73 6.70 -16.50 -20.36
C PRO A 73 6.79 -16.20 -21.86
N THR A 74 6.02 -15.23 -22.33
CA THR A 74 5.96 -14.83 -23.75
C THR A 74 6.96 -13.73 -24.09
N GLY A 75 7.88 -13.39 -23.17
CA GLY A 75 8.83 -12.29 -23.31
C GLY A 75 10.13 -12.48 -22.56
N GLU A 76 11.02 -11.47 -22.67
CA GLU A 76 12.25 -11.39 -21.90
C GLU A 76 11.95 -11.25 -20.42
N ARG A 77 12.74 -11.90 -19.55
CA ARG A 77 12.53 -11.82 -18.10
C ARG A 77 12.73 -10.39 -17.63
N ARG A 78 11.68 -9.77 -17.12
CA ARG A 78 11.77 -8.44 -16.49
C ARG A 78 12.73 -8.46 -15.30
N PRO A 79 13.74 -7.56 -15.27
CA PRO A 79 14.63 -7.46 -14.12
C PRO A 79 13.87 -6.87 -12.92
N VAL A 80 14.26 -7.26 -11.71
CA VAL A 80 13.62 -6.77 -10.47
C VAL A 80 13.63 -5.24 -10.34
N GLY A 81 14.66 -4.58 -10.86
CA GLY A 81 14.73 -3.11 -10.88
C GLY A 81 13.66 -2.47 -11.78
N ALA A 82 13.26 -3.14 -12.87
CA ALA A 82 12.15 -2.68 -13.71
C ALA A 82 10.81 -2.85 -12.98
N LEU A 83 10.60 -3.99 -12.30
CA LEU A 83 9.40 -4.22 -11.48
C LEU A 83 9.27 -3.19 -10.36
N PHE A 84 10.37 -2.86 -9.69
CA PHE A 84 10.35 -1.81 -8.66
C PHE A 84 10.03 -0.42 -9.25
N ARG A 85 10.55 -0.12 -10.45
CA ARG A 85 10.20 1.12 -11.16
C ARG A 85 8.72 1.19 -11.51
N GLU A 86 8.17 0.09 -12.02
CA GLU A 86 6.74 -0.03 -12.32
C GLU A 86 5.89 0.07 -11.04
N PHE A 87 6.32 -0.53 -9.94
CA PHE A 87 5.67 -0.44 -8.62
C PHE A 87 5.55 1.02 -8.15
N VAL A 88 6.64 1.79 -8.24
CA VAL A 88 6.63 3.20 -7.84
C VAL A 88 5.69 4.01 -8.72
N LYS A 89 5.74 3.83 -10.05
CA LYS A 89 4.84 4.50 -10.99
C LYS A 89 3.38 4.14 -10.75
N PHE A 90 3.10 2.86 -10.51
CA PHE A 90 1.76 2.37 -10.21
C PHE A 90 1.18 3.07 -9.00
N TYR A 91 1.91 3.10 -7.87
CA TYR A 91 1.41 3.72 -6.64
C TYR A 91 1.44 5.25 -6.66
N ARG A 92 2.25 5.86 -7.52
CA ARG A 92 2.19 7.30 -7.77
C ARG A 92 0.92 7.69 -8.52
N ALA A 93 0.45 6.85 -9.44
CA ALA A 93 -0.78 7.04 -10.20
C ALA A 93 -2.02 6.40 -9.55
N PHE A 94 -1.85 5.69 -8.44
CA PHE A 94 -2.93 4.99 -7.74
C PHE A 94 -3.87 6.00 -7.08
N ASP A 95 -5.18 5.82 -7.26
CA ASP A 95 -6.19 6.69 -6.67
C ASP A 95 -6.45 6.27 -5.23
N TRP A 96 -5.63 6.77 -4.31
CA TRP A 96 -5.74 6.48 -2.88
C TRP A 96 -7.09 6.90 -2.26
N HIS A 97 -7.86 7.75 -2.92
CA HIS A 97 -9.17 8.18 -2.46
C HIS A 97 -10.27 7.19 -2.85
N ASN A 98 -10.25 6.71 -4.10
CA ASN A 98 -11.34 5.90 -4.65
C ASN A 98 -11.03 4.42 -4.77
N GLU A 99 -9.78 3.98 -4.63
CA GLU A 99 -9.39 2.58 -4.81
C GLU A 99 -8.93 1.90 -3.53
N ALA A 100 -9.21 0.61 -3.45
CA ALA A 100 -8.68 -0.24 -2.41
C ALA A 100 -7.61 -1.20 -2.92
N VAL A 101 -6.65 -1.47 -2.05
CA VAL A 101 -5.69 -2.56 -2.21
C VAL A 101 -6.33 -3.79 -1.58
N SER A 102 -6.83 -4.70 -2.42
CA SER A 102 -7.38 -5.99 -2.00
C SER A 102 -6.64 -7.12 -2.71
N VAL A 103 -5.79 -7.82 -1.96
CA VAL A 103 -5.06 -8.99 -2.51
C VAL A 103 -5.97 -10.20 -2.70
N LEU A 104 -7.14 -10.22 -2.05
CA LEU A 104 -8.15 -11.26 -2.19
C LEU A 104 -8.83 -11.19 -3.56
N SER A 105 -9.25 -9.99 -3.97
CA SER A 105 -9.89 -9.77 -5.25
C SER A 105 -8.86 -9.73 -6.39
N GLY A 106 -7.67 -9.16 -6.12
CA GLY A 106 -6.63 -8.93 -7.12
C GLY A 106 -7.14 -8.11 -8.30
N LYS A 107 -7.98 -7.11 -8.05
CA LYS A 107 -8.59 -6.24 -9.07
C LYS A 107 -8.61 -4.79 -8.60
N ARG A 108 -8.41 -3.87 -9.54
CA ARG A 108 -8.66 -2.43 -9.31
C ARG A 108 -10.15 -2.20 -9.12
N ALA A 109 -10.53 -1.81 -7.92
CA ALA A 109 -11.90 -1.54 -7.53
C ALA A 109 -11.94 -0.59 -6.33
N PRO A 110 -13.08 0.07 -6.08
CA PRO A 110 -13.30 0.78 -4.84
C PRO A 110 -13.26 -0.12 -3.60
N PRO A 111 -13.07 0.47 -2.41
CA PRO A 111 -13.22 -0.25 -1.14
C PRO A 111 -14.58 -0.95 -1.06
N ASP A 112 -14.58 -2.17 -0.52
CA ASP A 112 -15.83 -2.83 -0.15
C ASP A 112 -16.57 -1.98 0.90
N LEU A 113 -17.89 -1.90 0.81
CA LEU A 113 -18.71 -1.07 1.70
C LEU A 113 -18.59 -1.47 3.19
N THR A 114 -18.10 -2.67 3.48
CA THR A 114 -17.85 -3.17 4.83
C THR A 114 -16.46 -2.81 5.38
N LEU A 115 -15.55 -2.31 4.54
CA LEU A 115 -14.23 -1.84 4.96
C LEU A 115 -14.34 -0.41 5.51
N PRO A 116 -13.93 -0.15 6.77
CA PRO A 116 -13.98 1.18 7.34
C PRO A 116 -13.15 2.19 6.53
N LEU A 117 -13.80 3.26 6.10
CA LEU A 117 -13.12 4.39 5.46
C LEU A 117 -12.34 5.18 6.51
N HIS A 118 -11.06 5.41 6.23
CA HIS A 118 -10.21 6.23 7.08
C HIS A 118 -10.29 7.70 6.64
N ILE A 119 -10.92 8.55 7.43
CA ILE A 119 -11.02 9.99 7.16
C ILE A 119 -9.98 10.71 7.99
N ILE A 120 -9.00 11.30 7.31
CA ILE A 120 -7.94 12.10 7.90
C ILE A 120 -8.41 13.56 7.92
N VAL A 121 -8.41 14.17 9.11
CA VAL A 121 -8.71 15.58 9.29
C VAL A 121 -7.39 16.37 9.32
N ALA A 122 -7.31 17.44 8.52
CA ALA A 122 -6.16 18.34 8.49
C ALA A 122 -6.03 19.15 9.79
N GLU A 123 -4.86 19.77 9.99
CA GLU A 123 -4.58 20.61 11.17
C GLU A 123 -5.53 21.82 11.27
N ASP A 124 -6.10 22.27 10.15
CA ASP A 124 -7.11 23.34 10.11
C ASP A 124 -8.49 22.93 10.68
N GLY A 125 -8.68 21.64 10.99
CA GLY A 125 -9.93 21.06 11.49
C GLY A 125 -11.09 21.07 10.50
N LYS A 126 -10.88 21.50 9.26
CA LYS A 126 -11.93 21.72 8.24
C LYS A 126 -11.72 20.87 7.00
N THR A 127 -10.47 20.76 6.57
CA THR A 127 -10.10 19.98 5.39
C THR A 127 -10.03 18.51 5.77
N THR A 128 -10.68 17.67 4.99
CA THR A 128 -10.63 16.22 5.17
C THR A 128 -10.13 15.54 3.90
N GLN A 129 -9.41 14.44 4.08
CA GLN A 129 -8.96 13.60 2.99
C GLN A 129 -9.12 12.13 3.38
N VAL A 130 -9.37 11.28 2.40
CA VAL A 130 -9.47 9.83 2.63
C VAL A 130 -8.06 9.25 2.64
N GLY A 131 -7.74 8.50 3.69
CA GLY A 131 -6.49 7.75 3.79
C GLY A 131 -6.54 6.44 2.99
N PRO A 132 -5.38 5.78 2.81
CA PRO A 132 -5.29 4.52 2.08
C PRO A 132 -6.28 3.47 2.57
N SER A 133 -6.96 2.82 1.62
CA SER A 133 -7.79 1.65 1.89
C SER A 133 -7.02 0.37 1.55
N ILE A 134 -6.50 -0.32 2.56
CA ILE A 134 -5.72 -1.55 2.41
C ILE A 134 -6.40 -2.65 3.20
N GLU A 135 -7.06 -3.58 2.50
CA GLU A 135 -7.82 -4.67 3.12
C GLU A 135 -6.87 -5.73 3.70
N ASP A 136 -7.10 -6.14 4.94
CA ASP A 136 -6.48 -7.34 5.48
C ASP A 136 -7.14 -8.60 4.88
N PRO A 137 -6.38 -9.50 4.22
CA PRO A 137 -6.94 -10.68 3.58
C PRO A 137 -7.57 -11.70 4.54
N PHE A 138 -7.24 -11.64 5.83
CA PHE A 138 -7.79 -12.54 6.86
C PHE A 138 -8.85 -11.85 7.72
N GLU A 139 -8.72 -10.54 7.91
CA GLU A 139 -9.65 -9.70 8.66
C GLU A 139 -10.31 -8.65 7.75
N ARG A 140 -11.27 -9.04 6.90
CA ARG A 140 -11.81 -8.18 5.82
C ARG A 140 -12.41 -6.83 6.26
N LYS A 141 -12.74 -6.67 7.54
CA LYS A 141 -13.23 -5.40 8.11
C LYS A 141 -12.12 -4.51 8.66
N ARG A 142 -10.87 -4.92 8.51
CA ARG A 142 -9.70 -4.22 9.03
C ARG A 142 -9.00 -3.49 7.89
N ASN A 143 -8.98 -2.16 7.97
CA ASN A 143 -8.23 -1.32 7.04
C ASN A 143 -6.82 -1.08 7.61
N LEU A 144 -5.81 -1.67 6.99
CA LEU A 144 -4.42 -1.54 7.41
C LEU A 144 -3.81 -0.16 7.15
N GLY A 145 -4.52 0.70 6.41
CA GLY A 145 -4.17 2.11 6.20
C GLY A 145 -4.67 3.06 7.29
N GLU A 146 -5.50 2.60 8.24
CA GLU A 146 -6.15 3.46 9.26
C GLU A 146 -5.17 4.19 10.19
N CYS A 147 -3.91 3.78 10.25
CA CYS A 147 -2.90 4.49 11.04
C CYS A 147 -2.43 5.80 10.39
N THR A 148 -2.75 6.04 9.12
CA THR A 148 -2.18 7.20 8.38
C THR A 148 -2.66 8.55 8.89
N THR A 149 -1.72 9.44 9.17
CA THR A 149 -1.97 10.86 9.43
C THR A 149 -1.80 11.69 8.17
N VAL A 150 -2.20 12.97 8.23
CA VAL A 150 -1.99 13.97 7.16
C VAL A 150 -0.53 14.02 6.74
N GLN A 151 0.37 14.14 7.72
CA GLN A 151 1.81 14.26 7.49
C GLN A 151 2.36 12.96 6.88
N SER A 152 1.91 11.80 7.36
CA SER A 152 2.36 10.51 6.85
C SER A 152 1.90 10.23 5.41
N LEU A 153 0.69 10.68 5.04
CA LEU A 153 0.15 10.53 3.69
C LEU A 153 0.84 11.49 2.72
N ALA A 154 1.02 12.75 3.13
CA ALA A 154 1.81 13.71 2.36
C ALA A 154 3.22 13.18 2.09
N ARG A 155 3.86 12.60 3.12
CA ARG A 155 5.18 11.99 3.00
C ARG A 155 5.21 10.78 2.07
N LEU A 156 4.20 9.91 2.11
CA LEU A 156 4.07 8.78 1.19
C LEU A 156 4.01 9.27 -0.26
N VAL A 157 3.18 10.28 -0.52
CA VAL A 157 3.02 10.89 -1.85
C VAL A 157 4.31 11.55 -2.33
N GLU A 158 4.98 12.32 -1.46
CA GLU A 158 6.28 12.95 -1.72
C GLU A 158 7.35 11.91 -2.09
N GLU A 159 7.44 10.81 -1.33
CA GLU A 159 8.45 9.79 -1.56
C GLU A 159 8.20 8.94 -2.80
N LEU A 160 6.94 8.69 -3.15
CA LEU A 160 6.59 8.08 -4.44
C LEU A 160 7.00 8.99 -5.61
N GLN A 161 6.78 10.30 -5.50
CA GLN A 161 7.22 11.28 -6.49
C GLN A 161 8.74 11.31 -6.64
N ARG A 162 9.44 11.40 -5.51
CA ARG A 162 10.89 11.43 -5.46
C ARG A 162 11.48 10.16 -6.09
N ALA A 163 10.95 9.00 -5.72
CA ALA A 163 11.41 7.74 -6.27
C ALA A 163 11.18 7.66 -7.78
N GLU A 164 10.02 8.10 -8.28
CA GLU A 164 9.72 8.15 -9.72
C GLU A 164 10.74 9.03 -10.48
N GLN A 165 11.03 10.22 -9.97
CA GLN A 165 12.00 11.13 -10.56
C GLN A 165 13.42 10.54 -10.61
N LEU A 166 13.88 9.96 -9.50
CA LEU A 166 15.20 9.30 -9.45
C LEU A 166 15.27 8.13 -10.41
N LEU A 167 14.25 7.28 -10.43
CA LEU A 167 14.16 6.14 -11.34
C LEU A 167 14.06 6.58 -12.81
N GLY A 168 13.48 7.74 -13.10
CA GLY A 168 13.45 8.35 -14.44
C GLY A 168 14.78 8.94 -14.88
N SER A 169 15.70 9.20 -13.96
CA SER A 169 17.04 9.74 -14.22
C SER A 169 18.12 8.67 -14.12
N LYS A 170 19.40 9.06 -14.21
CA LYS A 170 20.56 8.15 -14.02
C LYS A 170 20.98 8.04 -12.55
N ALA A 171 20.05 8.24 -11.62
CA ALA A 171 20.34 8.14 -10.19
C ALA A 171 20.77 6.71 -9.81
N SER A 172 21.67 6.65 -8.84
CA SER A 172 22.15 5.41 -8.24
C SER A 172 21.13 4.81 -7.27
N LEU A 173 21.27 3.51 -7.00
CA LEU A 173 20.50 2.85 -5.95
C LEU A 173 20.77 3.47 -4.56
N SER A 174 22.00 3.92 -4.32
CA SER A 174 22.38 4.58 -3.07
C SER A 174 21.61 5.88 -2.84
N GLU A 175 21.44 6.71 -3.87
CA GLU A 175 20.63 7.94 -3.78
C GLU A 175 19.15 7.61 -3.53
N LEU A 176 18.61 6.59 -4.20
CA LEU A 176 17.23 6.14 -3.98
C LEU A 176 16.99 5.63 -2.55
N LEU A 177 18.01 5.04 -1.93
CA LEU A 177 17.95 4.45 -0.59
C LEU A 177 18.55 5.33 0.50
N GLU A 178 18.94 6.57 0.18
CA GLU A 178 19.45 7.51 1.16
C GLU A 178 18.47 7.59 2.36
N PRO A 179 18.92 7.45 3.60
CA PRO A 179 18.03 7.56 4.75
C PRO A 179 17.41 8.95 4.82
N TRP A 180 16.10 9.02 5.04
CA TRP A 180 15.44 10.28 5.31
C TRP A 180 15.69 10.73 6.75
N VAL A 181 16.04 12.00 6.89
CA VAL A 181 16.20 12.67 8.18
C VAL A 181 15.13 13.77 8.26
N PRO A 182 14.27 13.77 9.30
CA PRO A 182 13.32 14.85 9.52
C PRO A 182 14.05 16.21 9.63
N PRO A 183 13.48 17.29 9.11
CA PRO A 183 13.96 18.63 9.42
C PRO A 183 14.00 18.84 10.93
N GLU A 184 15.01 19.55 11.43
CA GLU A 184 15.02 19.99 12.84
C GLU A 184 13.77 20.84 13.09
N ARG A 185 13.00 20.51 14.13
CA ARG A 185 11.85 21.33 14.53
C ARG A 185 12.37 22.68 15.00
N SER A 186 11.82 23.74 14.43
CA SER A 186 12.03 25.11 14.90
C SER A 186 11.65 25.20 16.38
N PRO A 187 12.41 25.90 17.23
CA PRO A 187 12.06 26.09 18.64
C PRO A 187 10.71 26.82 18.84
N GLU A 188 10.16 27.42 17.80
CA GLU A 188 8.85 28.08 17.80
C GLU A 188 7.68 27.07 17.83
N ASP A 189 7.86 25.84 17.35
CA ASP A 189 6.81 24.81 17.30
C ASP A 189 6.53 24.14 18.68
N GLY A 190 7.35 24.44 19.70
CA GLY A 190 7.23 23.88 21.05
C GLY A 190 6.52 24.77 22.07
N ALA A 191 6.17 26.00 21.72
CA ALA A 191 5.69 27.00 22.68
C ALA A 191 4.16 26.99 22.93
N GLU A 192 3.37 26.25 22.15
CA GLU A 192 1.90 26.23 22.28
C GLU A 192 1.35 25.10 23.17
N GLN A 193 2.18 24.14 23.61
CA GLN A 193 1.70 22.98 24.38
C GLN A 193 1.74 23.14 25.91
N ASP A 194 2.18 24.28 26.43
CA ASP A 194 2.41 24.48 27.88
C ASP A 194 1.52 25.57 28.53
N LYS A 195 0.37 25.89 27.91
CA LYS A 195 -0.56 26.92 28.42
C LYS A 195 -1.98 26.43 28.77
N SER A 196 -2.24 25.12 28.78
CA SER A 196 -3.57 24.59 29.11
C SER A 196 -3.72 24.01 30.52
N ASP A 197 -2.71 24.09 31.38
CA ASP A 197 -2.81 23.69 32.80
C ASP A 197 -2.34 24.82 33.74
N GLN A 198 -3.12 25.92 33.82
CA GLN A 198 -3.19 26.81 34.99
C GLN A 198 -4.61 27.30 35.21
#